data_AF-A0A662TXP7-F1
#
_entry.id   AF-A0A662TXP7-F1
#
_cell.length_a   1.000
_cell.length_b   1.000
_cell.length_c   1.000
_cell.angle_alpha   90.00
_cell.angle_beta   90.00
_cell.angle_gamma   90.00
#
_symmetry.space_group_name_H-M   'P 1'
#
loop_
_entity.id
_entity.type
_entity.pdbx_description
1 polymer ?
#
loop_
_entity_poly.entity_id
_entity_poly.type
_entity_poly.pdbx_seq_one_letter_code
_entity_poly.pdbx_strand_id
1 'polypeptide(L)'
;MLKPLIDGIIVKSIYVIEDSKVTYSWPTDILKHRITYFLKKTLKGENRSAPSCAIILDFKSKTMYFALTRNRSIIVFKLDLSNPLELVFLKIQIILSIVYPSYKVFN
;
A
#
# COMPACT_ATOMS: atom_id res chain seq x y z
N MET A 1 14.74 -8.80 13.53
CA MET A 1 14.62 -7.83 12.42
C MET A 1 13.66 -6.73 12.82
N LEU A 2 14.12 -5.47 12.84
CA LEU A 2 13.33 -4.29 13.16
C LEU A 2 12.31 -4.03 12.04
N LYS A 3 11.02 -3.89 12.38
CA LYS A 3 9.97 -3.50 11.42
C LYS A 3 10.24 -2.06 10.98
N PRO A 4 10.14 -1.69 9.70
CA PRO A 4 10.31 -0.34 9.23
C PRO A 4 9.15 0.40 9.85
N LEU A 5 9.49 1.30 10.76
CA LEU A 5 8.62 2.39 11.09
C LEU A 5 8.61 3.27 9.85
N ILE A 6 7.47 3.34 9.18
CA ILE A 6 7.12 4.56 8.48
C ILE A 6 6.46 5.42 9.55
N ASP A 7 7.23 6.32 10.17
CA ASP A 7 6.76 7.26 11.19
C ASP A 7 5.88 6.63 12.29
N GLY A 8 6.29 5.48 12.84
CA GLY A 8 5.55 4.76 13.89
C GLY A 8 4.54 3.72 13.41
N ILE A 9 4.29 3.63 12.09
CA ILE A 9 3.34 2.67 11.52
C ILE A 9 4.01 1.31 11.34
N ILE A 10 3.52 0.32 12.09
CA ILE A 10 3.89 -1.08 11.89
C ILE A 10 3.07 -1.68 10.73
N VAL A 11 3.75 -1.98 9.62
CA VAL A 11 3.23 -2.75 8.47
C VAL A 11 3.82 -4.17 8.43
N LYS A 12 3.14 -5.10 7.77
CA LYS A 12 3.66 -6.47 7.54
C LYS A 12 4.76 -6.45 6.48
N SER A 13 4.50 -5.76 5.38
CA SER A 13 5.44 -5.64 4.25
C SER A 13 5.19 -4.35 3.46
N ILE A 14 6.20 -3.88 2.74
CA ILE A 14 6.15 -2.77 1.80
C ILE A 14 6.76 -3.25 0.48
N TYR A 15 6.18 -2.85 -0.64
CA TYR A 15 6.71 -3.10 -1.97
C TYR A 15 6.68 -1.81 -2.79
N VAL A 16 7.72 -1.56 -3.58
CA VAL A 16 7.72 -0.51 -4.60
C VAL A 16 7.81 -1.20 -5.95
N ILE A 17 6.88 -0.87 -6.84
CA ILE A 17 6.78 -1.43 -8.18
C ILE A 17 7.01 -0.32 -9.19
N GLU A 18 8.03 -0.49 -10.02
CA GLU A 18 8.40 0.42 -11.11
C GLU A 18 8.57 -0.40 -12.39
N ASP A 19 8.05 0.12 -13.52
CA ASP A 19 8.10 -0.56 -14.81
C ASP A 19 7.74 -2.05 -14.76
N SER A 20 6.69 -2.35 -14.01
CA SER A 20 6.18 -3.71 -13.77
C SER A 20 7.09 -4.65 -12.97
N LYS A 21 8.18 -4.18 -12.38
CA LYS A 21 9.09 -4.95 -11.53
C LYS A 21 9.06 -4.44 -10.10
N VAL A 22 9.20 -5.34 -9.14
CA VAL A 22 9.39 -4.94 -7.73
C VAL A 22 10.84 -4.44 -7.61
N THR A 23 11.03 -3.14 -7.39
CA THR A 23 12.35 -2.52 -7.23
C THR A 23 12.78 -2.43 -5.78
N TYR A 24 11.82 -2.49 -4.84
CA TYR A 24 12.06 -2.56 -3.41
C TYR A 24 11.03 -3.47 -2.74
N SER A 25 11.48 -4.28 -1.78
CA SER A 25 10.59 -5.00 -0.86
C SER A 25 11.18 -5.03 0.54
N TRP A 26 10.30 -4.91 1.54
CA TRP A 26 10.68 -5.10 2.93
C TRP A 26 9.53 -5.76 3.71
N PRO A 27 9.78 -6.80 4.53
CA PRO A 27 11.00 -7.60 4.52
C PRO A 27 11.14 -8.26 3.13
N THR A 28 12.21 -9.02 2.90
CA THR A 28 12.39 -9.79 1.65
C THR A 28 11.32 -10.90 1.56
N ASP A 29 10.08 -10.51 1.27
CA ASP A 29 8.88 -11.34 1.10
C ASP A 29 8.42 -11.23 -0.37
N ILE A 30 7.72 -12.24 -0.86
CA ILE A 30 7.23 -12.28 -2.24
C ILE A 30 5.82 -11.72 -2.29
N LEU A 31 5.63 -10.63 -3.03
CA LEU A 31 4.29 -10.15 -3.34
C LEU A 31 3.60 -11.13 -4.30
N LYS A 32 2.47 -11.71 -3.88
CA LYS A 32 1.71 -12.67 -4.70
C LYS A 32 1.46 -12.08 -6.10
N HIS A 33 1.79 -12.84 -7.15
CA HIS A 33 1.66 -12.39 -8.54
C HIS A 33 0.23 -11.89 -8.87
N ARG A 34 -0.79 -12.59 -8.38
CA ARG A 34 -2.20 -12.22 -8.57
C ARG A 34 -2.54 -10.84 -7.97
N ILE A 35 -2.02 -10.54 -6.78
CA ILE A 35 -2.21 -9.23 -6.12
C ILE A 35 -1.52 -8.15 -6.93
N THR A 36 -0.27 -8.39 -7.32
CA THR A 36 0.51 -7.48 -8.17
C THR A 36 -0.23 -7.17 -9.47
N TYR A 37 -0.78 -8.19 -10.14
CA TYR A 37 -1.54 -8.05 -11.37
C TYR A 37 -2.81 -7.20 -11.17
N PHE A 38 -3.59 -7.47 -10.12
CA PHE A 38 -4.80 -6.69 -9.83
C PHE A 38 -4.48 -5.22 -9.54
N LEU A 39 -3.51 -4.95 -8.66
CA LEU A 39 -3.12 -3.59 -8.31
C LEU A 39 -2.68 -2.80 -9.55
N LYS A 40 -1.87 -3.42 -10.42
CA LYS A 40 -1.48 -2.81 -11.70
C LYS A 40 -2.67 -2.51 -12.58
N LYS A 41 -3.59 -3.47 -12.75
CA LYS A 41 -4.78 -3.28 -13.60
C LYS A 41 -5.66 -2.14 -13.08
N THR A 42 -5.92 -2.10 -11.78
CA THR A 42 -6.75 -1.07 -11.15
C THR A 42 -6.10 0.31 -11.26
N LEU A 43 -4.81 0.44 -10.91
CA LEU A 43 -4.13 1.74 -10.87
C LEU A 43 -3.67 2.26 -12.23
N LYS A 44 -3.53 1.40 -13.26
CA LYS A 44 -3.22 1.83 -14.63
C LYS A 44 -4.40 2.51 -15.33
N GLY A 45 -5.62 2.26 -14.86
CA GLY A 45 -6.85 2.84 -15.42
C GLY A 45 -7.17 4.24 -14.91
N GLU A 46 -6.47 4.72 -13.87
CA GLU A 46 -6.76 6.02 -13.26
C GLU A 46 -5.85 7.13 -13.79
N ASN A 47 -6.40 8.34 -13.82
CA ASN A 47 -5.78 9.51 -14.43
C ASN A 47 -4.53 9.94 -13.64
N ARG A 48 -3.38 10.06 -14.30
CA ARG A 48 -2.05 10.28 -13.66
C ARG A 48 -1.91 11.63 -12.94
N SER A 49 -2.90 12.51 -13.05
CA SER A 49 -2.92 13.83 -12.44
C SER A 49 -3.39 13.82 -10.98
N ALA A 50 -4.04 12.75 -10.51
CA ALA A 50 -4.50 12.60 -9.14
C ALA A 50 -3.84 11.41 -8.43
N PRO A 51 -3.62 11.48 -7.11
CA PRO A 51 -3.29 10.32 -6.29
C PRO A 51 -4.36 9.24 -6.45
N SER A 52 -3.95 8.09 -6.98
CA SER A 52 -4.79 6.90 -7.10
C SER A 52 -4.42 5.92 -6.00
N CYS A 53 -5.43 5.36 -5.33
CA CYS A 53 -5.22 4.33 -4.34
C CYS A 53 -6.13 3.12 -4.58
N ALA A 54 -5.64 1.94 -4.24
CA ALA A 54 -6.38 0.69 -4.34
C ALA A 54 -6.25 -0.11 -3.05
N ILE A 55 -7.35 -0.75 -2.63
CA ILE A 55 -7.38 -1.66 -1.48
C ILE A 55 -7.77 -3.05 -1.96
N ILE A 56 -7.00 -4.07 -1.56
CA ILE A 56 -7.37 -5.48 -1.75
C ILE A 56 -7.43 -6.16 -0.39
N LEU A 57 -8.55 -6.83 -0.12
CA LEU A 57 -8.77 -7.59 1.11
C LEU A 57 -8.54 -9.09 0.85
N ASP A 58 -7.61 -9.70 1.58
CA ASP A 58 -7.36 -11.15 1.61
C ASP A 58 -7.77 -11.68 2.99
N PHE A 59 -9.06 -11.94 3.16
CA PHE A 59 -9.65 -12.41 4.43
C PHE A 59 -9.07 -13.75 4.86
N LYS A 60 -8.75 -14.65 3.92
CA LYS A 60 -8.13 -15.95 4.19
C LYS A 60 -6.78 -15.78 4.89
N SER A 61 -5.99 -14.80 4.45
CA SER A 61 -4.67 -14.50 5.00
C SER A 61 -4.71 -13.42 6.09
N LYS A 62 -5.91 -12.96 6.51
CA LYS A 62 -6.13 -11.80 7.40
C LYS A 62 -5.21 -10.62 7.04
N THR A 63 -5.16 -10.29 5.75
CA THR A 63 -4.23 -9.30 5.20
C THR A 63 -4.98 -8.32 4.32
N MET A 64 -4.62 -7.04 4.42
CA MET A 64 -5.05 -6.00 3.51
C MET A 64 -3.83 -5.50 2.73
N TYR A 65 -3.97 -5.33 1.42
CA TYR A 65 -2.99 -4.67 0.58
C TYR A 65 -3.52 -3.29 0.23
N PHE A 66 -2.88 -2.26 0.75
CA PHE A 66 -3.16 -0.87 0.42
C PHE A 66 -2.09 -0.40 -0.57
N ALA A 67 -2.48 0.08 -1.74
CA ALA A 67 -1.57 0.53 -2.77
C ALA A 67 -1.88 1.96 -3.20
N LEU A 68 -0.85 2.70 -3.62
CA LEU A 68 -0.99 4.07 -4.11
C LEU A 68 0.02 4.38 -5.23
N THR A 69 -0.27 5.38 -6.05
CA THR A 69 0.56 5.79 -7.20
C THR A 69 1.36 7.06 -6.91
N ARG A 70 2.67 6.95 -6.68
CA ARG A 70 3.54 8.13 -6.54
C ARG A 70 4.43 8.25 -7.76
N ASN A 71 4.25 9.32 -8.54
CA ASN A 71 4.94 9.53 -9.81
C ASN A 71 4.73 8.35 -10.78
N ARG A 72 5.79 7.59 -11.10
CA ARG A 72 5.75 6.41 -11.96
C ARG A 72 5.70 5.08 -11.18
N SER A 73 5.71 5.16 -9.85
CA SER A 73 5.86 4.02 -8.97
C SER A 73 4.53 3.69 -8.28
N ILE A 74 4.27 2.39 -8.08
CA ILE A 74 3.17 1.91 -7.24
C ILE A 74 3.78 1.45 -5.92
N ILE A 75 3.37 2.07 -4.82
CA ILE A 75 3.80 1.67 -3.47
C ILE A 75 2.68 0.82 -2.86
N VAL A 76 3.03 -0.36 -2.35
CA VAL A 76 2.08 -1.33 -1.78
C VAL A 76 2.45 -1.62 -0.34
N PHE A 77 1.50 -1.42 0.56
CA PHE A 77 1.57 -1.70 1.99
C PHE A 77 0.72 -2.91 2.32
N LYS A 78 1.33 -3.91 2.97
CA LYS A 78 0.64 -5.08 3.50
C LYS A 78 0.32 -4.81 4.97
N LEU A 79 -0.96 -4.77 5.31
CA LEU A 79 -1.49 -4.48 6.64
C LEU A 79 -2.15 -5.73 7.24
N ASP A 80 -2.12 -5.85 8.56
CA ASP A 80 -2.72 -6.97 9.29
C ASP A 80 -4.17 -6.65 9.68
N LEU A 81 -5.11 -7.45 9.16
CA LEU A 81 -6.53 -7.39 9.51
C LEU A 81 -6.87 -8.11 10.82
N SER A 82 -5.88 -8.70 11.48
CA SER A 82 -6.03 -9.21 12.86
C SER A 82 -6.05 -8.06 13.88
N ASN A 83 -5.64 -6.86 13.49
CA ASN A 83 -5.82 -5.65 14.28
C ASN A 83 -7.25 -5.12 14.13
N PRO A 84 -7.75 -4.32 15.09
CA PRO A 84 -9.00 -3.59 14.93
C PRO A 84 -9.03 -2.78 13.62
N LEU A 85 -10.16 -2.82 12.91
CA LEU A 85 -10.31 -2.15 11.61
C LEU A 85 -10.04 -0.64 11.70
N GLU A 86 -10.47 0.01 12.76
CA GLU A 86 -10.22 1.43 13.04
C GLU A 86 -8.72 1.75 13.02
N LEU A 87 -7.90 0.89 13.63
CA LEU A 87 -6.45 1.03 13.64
C LEU A 87 -5.84 0.82 12.25
N VAL A 88 -6.42 -0.08 11.44
CA VAL A 88 -5.99 -0.29 10.04
C VAL A 88 -6.28 0.97 9.21
N PHE A 89 -7.47 1.56 9.36
CA PHE A 89 -7.85 2.80 8.67
C PHE A 89 -6.99 3.99 9.11
N LEU A 90 -6.70 4.11 10.41
CA LEU A 90 -5.77 5.14 10.92
C LEU A 90 -4.39 5.02 10.27
N LYS A 91 -3.85 3.80 10.14
CA LYS A 91 -2.57 3.58 9.45
C LYS A 91 -2.63 4.03 7.98
N ILE A 92 -3.73 3.76 7.28
CA ILE A 92 -3.91 4.21 5.89
C ILE A 92 -3.93 5.74 5.81
N GLN A 93 -4.66 6.41 6.70
CA GLN A 93 -4.72 7.87 6.76
C GLN A 93 -3.34 8.50 6.96
N ILE A 94 -2.56 7.95 7.90
CA ILE A 94 -1.20 8.43 8.16
C ILE A 94 -0.30 8.18 6.94
N ILE A 95 -0.35 6.98 6.32
CA ILE A 95 0.41 6.68 5.10
C ILE A 95 0.07 7.68 3.99
N LEU A 96 -1.21 7.95 3.74
CA LEU A 96 -1.64 8.90 2.72
C LEU A 96 -1.13 10.31 3.02
N SER A 97 -1.14 10.72 4.28
CA SER A 97 -0.64 12.03 4.70
C SER A 97 0.87 12.17 4.53
N ILE A 98 1.64 11.09 4.76
CA ILE A 98 3.10 11.10 4.56
C ILE A 98 3.46 11.11 3.08
N VAL A 99 2.75 10.31 2.28
CA VAL A 99 3.03 10.16 0.84
C VAL A 99 2.54 11.38 0.05
N TYR A 100 1.37 11.91 0.40
CA TYR A 100 0.76 13.09 -0.22
C TYR A 100 0.38 14.12 0.86
N PRO A 101 1.34 14.88 1.39
CA PRO A 101 1.09 15.85 2.46
C PRO A 101 0.06 16.93 2.11
N SER A 102 -0.15 17.19 0.80
CA SER A 102 -1.13 18.14 0.30
C SER A 102 -2.53 17.54 0.07
N TYR A 103 -2.72 16.23 0.25
CA TYR A 103 -3.97 15.54 -0.06
C TYR A 103 -4.81 15.36 1.21
N LYS A 104 -5.92 16.08 1.30
CA LYS A 104 -6.92 15.89 2.37
C LYS A 104 -7.74 14.64 2.04
N VAL A 105 -7.53 13.56 2.79
CA VAL A 105 -8.21 12.27 2.56
C VAL A 105 -9.66 12.28 3.04
N PHE A 106 -9.98 13.12 4.03
CA PHE A 106 -11.33 13.25 4.57
C PHE A 106 -11.61 14.75 4.80
N ASN A 107 -12.78 15.20 4.33
CA ASN A 107 -13.41 16.46 4.75
C ASN A 107 -14.18 16.22 6.04
#